data_AF-Q4WH85-F1
#
_entry.id   AF-Q4WH85-F1
#
_cell.length_a   1.000
_cell.length_b   1.000
_cell.length_c   1.000
_cell.angle_alpha   90.00
_cell.angle_beta   90.00
_cell.angle_gamma   90.00
#
_symmetry.space_group_name_H-M   'P 1'
#
loop_
_entity.id
_entity.type
_entity.pdbx_description
1 polymer ?
#
loop_
_entity_poly.entity_id
_entity_poly.type
_entity_poly.pdbx_seq_one_letter_code
_entity_poly.pdbx_strand_id
1 'polypeptide(L)'
;MSKQDSLLTRKALASSVSGTTLLVMIQLVSRLFTFVANQLVLRNLSPATLGAATQLELFMVTILYFSREAIRLAILRQPLDSPSSPDISKQEKPRIACDKEMEAQSMATQSIVNMSYLSLAVGIALSILLGTFYIQFAAEQVAQTSFYRCSVAIVCLASTLELCTEPFFAVVHRYMLYKTRATVEMAAAFVRSLTTCGLLLWASWNGSNVGILPFALGHLFYALVLLCGYSAALSNSASRWHFSFLPSRIRSRYVEVITIK
;
A
#
# COMPACT_ATOMS: atom_id res chain seq x y z
N MET A 1 11.03 53.43 12.87
CA MET A 1 11.09 51.95 12.88
C MET A 1 9.83 51.34 13.53
N SER A 2 8.60 51.76 13.13
CA SER A 2 7.48 51.73 14.11
C SER A 2 6.08 51.28 13.62
N LYS A 3 5.82 51.04 12.33
CA LYS A 3 4.48 50.58 11.90
C LYS A 3 4.51 49.26 11.13
N GLN A 4 5.45 49.12 10.19
CA GLN A 4 5.61 47.92 9.37
C GLN A 4 5.96 46.67 10.18
N ASP A 5 6.90 46.78 11.13
CA ASP A 5 7.33 45.66 11.98
C ASP A 5 6.19 45.17 12.89
N SER A 6 5.45 46.08 13.51
CA SER A 6 4.30 45.74 14.37
C SER A 6 3.17 45.00 13.63
N LEU A 7 2.99 45.29 12.33
CA LEU A 7 1.97 44.68 11.48
C LEU A 7 2.43 43.29 11.00
N LEU A 8 3.74 43.11 10.75
CA LEU A 8 4.34 41.81 10.49
C LEU A 8 4.30 40.90 11.73
N THR A 9 4.58 41.42 12.93
CA THR A 9 4.48 40.64 14.19
C THR A 9 3.05 40.20 14.46
N ARG A 10 2.05 41.07 14.22
CA ARG A 10 0.62 40.72 14.38
C ARG A 10 0.14 39.70 13.36
N LYS A 11 0.56 39.82 12.09
CA LYS A 11 0.26 38.81 11.06
C LYS A 11 0.91 37.48 11.38
N ALA A 12 2.16 37.48 11.83
CA ALA A 12 2.88 36.28 12.24
C ALA A 12 2.24 35.63 13.47
N LEU A 13 1.85 36.41 14.50
CA LEU A 13 1.12 35.91 15.66
C LEU A 13 -0.25 35.37 15.27
N ALA A 14 -1.01 36.06 14.43
CA ALA A 14 -2.32 35.60 13.97
C ALA A 14 -2.18 34.29 13.17
N SER A 15 -1.21 34.19 12.26
CA SER A 15 -0.93 32.94 11.54
C SER A 15 -0.45 31.81 12.46
N SER A 16 0.31 32.15 13.51
CA SER A 16 0.81 31.19 14.50
C SER A 16 -0.29 30.68 15.43
N VAL A 17 -1.15 31.57 15.93
CA VAL A 17 -2.33 31.24 16.76
C VAL A 17 -3.35 30.44 15.94
N SER A 18 -3.60 30.80 14.68
CA SER A 18 -4.44 29.98 13.79
C SER A 18 -3.84 28.60 13.55
N GLY A 19 -2.52 28.51 13.38
CA GLY A 19 -1.80 27.23 13.25
C GLY A 19 -1.93 26.35 14.50
N THR A 20 -1.65 26.90 15.69
CA THR A 20 -1.78 26.18 16.97
C THR A 20 -3.20 25.74 17.25
N THR A 21 -4.20 26.59 16.99
CA THR A 21 -5.62 26.26 17.20
C THR A 21 -6.07 25.13 16.28
N LEU A 22 -5.64 25.15 15.01
CA LEU A 22 -5.90 24.07 14.06
C LEU A 22 -5.28 22.74 14.53
N LEU A 23 -4.04 22.77 15.02
CA LEU A 23 -3.38 21.58 15.57
C LEU A 23 -4.13 21.02 16.80
N VAL A 24 -4.57 21.89 17.73
CA VAL A 24 -5.35 21.49 18.91
C VAL A 24 -6.69 20.87 18.50
N MET A 25 -7.39 21.47 17.54
CA MET A 25 -8.66 20.95 17.04
C MET A 25 -8.50 19.59 16.35
N ILE A 26 -7.47 19.43 15.52
CA ILE A 26 -7.15 18.15 14.88
C ILE A 26 -6.89 17.06 15.95
N GLN A 27 -6.16 17.39 17.01
CA GLN A 27 -5.88 16.45 18.10
C GLN A 27 -7.15 16.06 18.87
N LEU A 28 -8.03 17.03 19.16
CA LEU A 28 -9.31 16.80 19.84
C LEU A 28 -10.25 15.93 19.01
N VAL A 29 -10.40 16.25 17.71
CA VAL A 29 -11.23 15.47 16.79
C VAL A 29 -10.72 14.04 16.68
N SER A 30 -9.39 13.85 16.57
CA SER A 30 -8.78 12.51 16.55
C SER A 30 -9.09 11.73 17.83
N ARG A 31 -8.93 12.34 19.01
CA ARG A 31 -9.23 11.67 20.30
C ARG A 31 -10.71 11.34 20.46
N LEU A 32 -11.59 12.25 20.07
CA LEU A 32 -13.03 12.02 20.11
C LEU A 32 -13.43 10.91 19.14
N PHE A 33 -12.88 10.91 17.93
CA PHE A 33 -13.07 9.85 16.96
C PHE A 33 -12.63 8.49 17.51
N THR A 34 -11.43 8.40 18.10
CA THR A 34 -10.94 7.15 18.71
C THR A 34 -11.82 6.70 19.88
N PHE A 35 -12.27 7.62 20.74
CA PHE A 35 -13.18 7.28 21.84
C PHE A 35 -14.51 6.74 21.34
N VAL A 36 -15.13 7.44 20.39
CA VAL A 36 -16.42 7.05 19.80
C VAL A 36 -16.29 5.72 19.07
N ALA A 37 -15.25 5.55 18.25
CA ALA A 37 -14.97 4.30 17.55
C ALA A 37 -14.76 3.14 18.53
N ASN A 38 -13.94 3.32 19.57
CA ASN A 38 -13.72 2.28 20.58
C ASN A 38 -15.00 1.94 21.36
N GLN A 39 -15.80 2.94 21.72
CA GLN A 39 -17.06 2.73 22.42
C GLN A 39 -18.11 2.04 21.53
N LEU A 40 -18.13 2.37 20.24
CA LEU A 40 -18.97 1.71 19.23
C LEU A 40 -18.59 0.25 19.07
N VAL A 41 -17.29 -0.03 18.97
CA VAL A 41 -16.77 -1.39 18.87
C VAL A 41 -17.20 -2.20 20.09
N LEU A 42 -16.99 -1.69 21.31
CA LEU A 42 -17.31 -2.44 22.53
C LEU A 42 -18.81 -2.57 22.79
N ARG A 43 -19.63 -1.61 22.36
CA ARG A 43 -21.07 -1.63 22.61
C ARG A 43 -21.84 -2.47 21.59
N ASN A 44 -21.42 -2.46 20.33
CA ASN A 44 -22.19 -3.06 19.24
C ASN A 44 -21.59 -4.38 18.71
N LEU A 45 -20.34 -4.70 19.07
CA LEU A 45 -19.71 -5.96 18.65
C LEU A 45 -19.53 -6.88 19.86
N SER A 46 -19.96 -8.13 19.72
CA SER A 46 -19.61 -9.15 20.69
C SER A 46 -18.12 -9.47 20.60
N PRO A 47 -17.48 -9.91 21.70
CA PRO A 47 -16.09 -10.37 21.68
C PRO A 47 -15.83 -11.44 20.60
N ALA A 48 -16.83 -12.28 20.30
CA ALA A 48 -16.77 -13.28 19.24
C ALA A 48 -16.68 -12.64 17.84
N THR A 49 -17.46 -11.60 17.55
CA THR A 49 -17.37 -10.88 16.26
C THR A 49 -16.05 -10.13 16.10
N LEU A 50 -15.51 -9.57 17.17
CA LEU A 50 -14.20 -8.93 17.14
C LEU A 50 -13.08 -9.96 16.91
N GLY A 51 -13.17 -11.12 17.56
CA GLY A 51 -12.25 -12.25 17.33
C GLY A 51 -12.31 -12.77 15.89
N ALA A 52 -13.50 -12.88 15.30
CA ALA A 52 -13.64 -13.27 13.90
C ALA A 52 -13.09 -12.20 12.94
N ALA A 53 -13.27 -10.91 13.26
CA ALA A 53 -12.71 -9.82 12.48
C ALA A 53 -11.18 -9.79 12.52
N THR A 54 -10.55 -10.05 13.69
CA THR A 54 -9.09 -10.14 13.79
C THR A 54 -8.55 -11.36 13.07
N GLN A 55 -9.23 -12.50 13.12
CA GLN A 55 -8.85 -13.68 12.31
C GLN A 55 -8.90 -13.37 10.80
N LEU A 56 -9.93 -12.63 10.35
CA LEU A 56 -10.04 -12.20 8.96
C LEU A 56 -8.91 -11.24 8.55
N GLU A 57 -8.51 -10.34 9.44
CA GLU A 57 -7.37 -9.45 9.24
C GLU A 57 -6.05 -10.25 9.16
N LEU A 58 -5.83 -11.19 10.09
CA LEU A 58 -4.68 -12.09 10.06
C LEU A 58 -4.61 -12.91 8.77
N PHE A 59 -5.75 -13.39 8.29
CA PHE A 59 -5.87 -14.09 7.01
C PHE A 59 -5.40 -13.22 5.84
N MET A 60 -5.92 -11.98 5.74
CA MET A 60 -5.49 -11.05 4.69
C MET A 60 -4.00 -10.75 4.75
N VAL A 61 -3.52 -10.44 5.96
CA VAL A 61 -2.12 -10.14 6.25
C VAL A 61 -1.22 -11.32 5.83
N THR A 62 -1.64 -12.56 6.09
CA THR A 62 -0.91 -13.76 5.69
C THR A 62 -0.77 -13.90 4.18
N ILE A 63 -1.86 -13.70 3.42
CA ILE A 63 -1.83 -13.74 1.94
C ILE A 63 -0.82 -12.73 1.40
N LEU A 64 -0.90 -11.50 1.89
CA LEU A 64 -0.06 -10.39 1.43
C LEU A 64 1.41 -10.57 1.78
N TYR A 65 1.72 -10.92 3.03
CA TYR A 65 3.09 -11.13 3.46
C TYR A 65 3.74 -12.30 2.74
N PHE A 66 3.06 -13.45 2.67
CA PHE A 66 3.65 -14.61 2.03
C PHE A 66 3.88 -14.38 0.54
N SER A 67 2.94 -13.71 -0.15
CA SER A 67 3.12 -13.33 -1.55
C SER A 67 4.30 -12.39 -1.78
N ARG A 68 4.43 -11.32 -0.97
CA ARG A 68 5.46 -10.28 -1.15
C ARG A 68 6.84 -10.76 -0.72
N GLU A 69 6.92 -11.35 0.47
CA GLU A 69 8.20 -11.66 1.12
C GLU A 69 8.88 -12.88 0.52
N ALA A 70 8.13 -13.91 0.12
CA ALA A 70 8.71 -15.08 -0.54
C ALA A 70 9.48 -14.69 -1.82
N ILE A 71 8.97 -13.69 -2.55
CA ILE A 71 9.59 -13.19 -3.78
C ILE A 71 10.78 -12.28 -3.46
N ARG A 72 10.66 -11.38 -2.49
CA ARG A 72 11.79 -10.54 -2.04
C ARG A 72 12.98 -11.39 -1.62
N LEU A 73 12.73 -12.46 -0.86
CA LEU A 73 13.76 -13.42 -0.43
C LEU A 73 14.34 -14.23 -1.59
N ALA A 74 13.52 -14.61 -2.57
CA ALA A 74 13.99 -15.32 -3.76
C ALA A 74 14.92 -14.45 -4.63
N ILE A 75 14.59 -13.17 -4.79
CA ILE A 75 15.39 -12.20 -5.57
C ILE A 75 16.74 -11.94 -4.90
N LEU A 76 16.79 -11.87 -3.58
CA LEU A 76 18.03 -11.63 -2.83
C LEU A 76 19.13 -12.68 -3.14
N ARG A 77 18.73 -13.87 -3.61
CA ARG A 77 19.64 -14.96 -3.98
C ARG A 77 20.14 -14.88 -5.42
N GLN A 78 19.58 -14.00 -6.24
CA GLN A 78 20.09 -13.79 -7.59
C GLN A 78 21.27 -12.81 -7.50
N PRO A 79 22.49 -13.20 -7.92
CA PRO A 79 23.59 -12.26 -8.06
C PRO A 79 23.21 -11.28 -9.18
N LEU A 80 22.64 -10.13 -8.80
CA LEU A 80 22.42 -9.00 -9.70
C LEU A 80 23.72 -8.26 -10.01
N ASP A 81 24.85 -8.76 -9.50
CA ASP A 81 26.20 -8.30 -9.81
C ASP A 81 26.93 -9.40 -10.60
N SER A 82 26.98 -9.25 -11.92
CA SER A 82 28.27 -9.42 -12.59
C SER A 82 28.85 -8.02 -12.71
N PRO A 83 29.68 -7.56 -11.76
CA PRO A 83 30.47 -6.39 -11.99
C PRO A 83 31.43 -6.77 -13.11
N SER A 84 31.25 -6.15 -14.28
CA SER A 84 32.32 -5.98 -15.25
C SER A 84 33.63 -5.74 -14.49
N SER A 85 34.62 -6.62 -14.67
CA SER A 85 35.97 -6.40 -14.18
C SER A 85 36.38 -4.96 -14.52
N PRO A 86 36.98 -4.21 -13.59
CA PRO A 86 37.48 -2.89 -13.90
C PRO A 86 38.72 -3.08 -14.77
N ASP A 87 38.55 -3.09 -16.10
CA ASP A 87 39.69 -2.93 -16.98
C ASP A 87 40.16 -1.48 -16.85
N ILE A 88 41.31 -1.34 -16.20
CA ILE A 88 42.03 -0.11 -15.95
C ILE A 88 42.48 0.43 -17.31
N SER A 89 41.63 1.18 -18.00
CA SER A 89 42.01 2.23 -18.96
C SER A 89 40.79 2.73 -19.74
N LYS A 90 40.21 3.85 -19.31
CA LYS A 90 39.77 4.95 -20.19
C LYS A 90 39.18 6.06 -19.33
N GLN A 91 39.76 7.24 -19.48
CA GLN A 91 39.28 8.51 -18.96
C GLN A 91 37.88 8.77 -19.56
N GLU A 92 36.82 8.42 -18.82
CA GLU A 92 35.44 8.47 -19.30
C GLU A 92 34.91 9.92 -19.23
N LYS A 93 34.40 10.43 -20.36
CA LYS A 93 33.76 11.76 -20.42
C LYS A 93 32.56 11.78 -19.45
N PRO A 94 32.32 12.88 -18.70
CA PRO A 94 31.26 12.96 -17.69
C PRO A 94 29.84 12.69 -18.21
N ARG A 95 29.60 12.82 -19.53
CA ARG A 95 28.31 12.48 -20.15
C ARG A 95 28.07 10.96 -20.26
N ILE A 96 29.09 10.16 -20.52
CA ILE A 96 28.95 8.70 -20.73
C ILE A 96 28.72 7.98 -19.39
N ALA A 97 29.34 8.47 -18.31
CA ALA A 97 29.09 7.97 -16.96
C ALA A 97 27.64 8.23 -16.50
N CYS A 98 27.11 9.42 -16.77
CA CYS A 98 25.72 9.78 -16.47
C CYS A 98 24.70 8.91 -17.22
N ASP A 99 24.97 8.59 -18.48
CA ASP A 99 24.09 7.74 -19.30
C ASP A 99 24.07 6.30 -18.81
N LYS A 100 25.23 5.75 -18.40
CA LYS A 100 25.34 4.39 -17.82
C LYS A 100 24.62 4.26 -16.47
N GLU A 101 24.75 5.26 -15.59
CA GLU A 101 24.06 5.27 -14.30
C GLU A 101 22.53 5.33 -14.48
N MET A 102 22.05 6.16 -15.42
CA MET A 102 20.63 6.27 -15.75
C MET A 102 20.07 4.98 -16.37
N GLU A 103 20.86 4.29 -17.21
CA GLU A 103 20.48 3.01 -17.82
C GLU A 103 20.41 1.88 -16.78
N ALA A 104 21.41 1.78 -15.89
CA ALA A 104 21.42 0.81 -14.78
C ALA A 104 20.26 1.03 -13.80
N GLN A 105 19.91 2.29 -13.53
CA GLN A 105 18.76 2.63 -12.69
C GLN A 105 17.43 2.24 -13.35
N SER A 106 17.27 2.42 -14.66
CA SER A 106 16.08 1.98 -15.39
C SER A 106 15.92 0.45 -15.36
N MET A 107 17.01 -0.29 -15.60
CA MET A 107 17.01 -1.76 -15.58
C MET A 107 16.65 -2.33 -14.21
N ALA A 108 17.21 -1.77 -13.13
CA ALA A 108 16.84 -2.17 -11.79
C ALA A 108 15.36 -1.86 -11.47
N THR A 109 14.80 -0.78 -12.03
CA THR A 109 13.39 -0.42 -11.78
C THR A 109 12.48 -1.42 -12.48
N GLN A 110 12.82 -1.78 -13.71
CA GLN A 110 12.11 -2.78 -14.48
C GLN A 110 12.13 -4.17 -13.83
N SER A 111 13.26 -4.55 -13.21
CA SER A 111 13.36 -5.80 -12.45
C SER A 111 12.34 -5.82 -11.29
N ILE A 112 12.29 -4.77 -10.49
CA ILE A 112 11.36 -4.68 -9.35
C ILE A 112 9.91 -4.71 -9.84
N VAL A 113 9.58 -4.00 -10.93
CA VAL A 113 8.25 -4.02 -11.54
C VAL A 113 7.89 -5.42 -12.02
N ASN A 114 8.76 -6.09 -12.78
CA ASN A 114 8.52 -7.46 -13.25
C ASN A 114 8.28 -8.43 -12.08
N MET A 115 9.00 -8.28 -10.97
CA MET A 115 8.86 -9.09 -9.77
C MET A 115 7.55 -8.82 -9.01
N SER A 116 7.05 -7.58 -9.04
CA SER A 116 5.74 -7.27 -8.45
C SER A 116 4.58 -7.99 -9.16
N TYR A 117 4.69 -8.24 -10.48
CA TYR A 117 3.72 -9.05 -11.21
C TYR A 117 3.77 -10.53 -10.82
N LEU A 118 4.95 -11.05 -10.46
CA LEU A 118 5.07 -12.40 -9.90
C LEU A 118 4.38 -12.48 -8.53
N SER A 119 4.48 -11.45 -7.69
CA SER A 119 3.76 -11.35 -6.42
C SER A 119 2.25 -11.31 -6.63
N LEU A 120 1.79 -10.60 -7.64
CA LEU A 120 0.38 -10.63 -8.00
C LEU A 120 -0.09 -12.04 -8.36
N ALA A 121 0.66 -12.78 -9.21
CA ALA A 121 0.28 -14.13 -9.62
C ALA A 121 0.25 -15.12 -8.43
N VAL A 122 1.30 -15.12 -7.60
CA VAL A 122 1.38 -15.96 -6.40
C VAL A 122 0.28 -15.62 -5.40
N GLY A 123 0.00 -14.34 -5.21
CA GLY A 123 -1.03 -13.89 -4.28
C GLY A 123 -2.45 -14.22 -4.74
N ILE A 124 -2.75 -14.19 -6.05
CA ILE A 124 -4.04 -14.69 -6.58
C ILE A 124 -4.20 -16.19 -6.25
N ALA A 125 -3.17 -16.99 -6.50
CA ALA A 125 -3.20 -18.43 -6.20
C ALA A 125 -3.41 -18.69 -4.70
N LEU A 126 -2.68 -17.98 -3.83
CA LEU A 126 -2.84 -18.06 -2.37
C LEU A 126 -4.20 -17.59 -1.91
N SER A 127 -4.74 -16.51 -2.49
CA SER A 127 -6.05 -15.99 -2.11
C SER A 127 -7.17 -16.98 -2.44
N ILE A 128 -7.05 -17.71 -3.56
CA ILE A 128 -7.99 -18.78 -3.92
C ILE A 128 -7.81 -19.96 -2.96
N LEU A 129 -6.58 -20.46 -2.78
CA LEU A 129 -6.28 -21.64 -1.96
C LEU A 129 -6.64 -21.43 -0.48
N LEU A 130 -6.16 -20.34 0.11
CA LEU A 130 -6.44 -20.04 1.51
C LEU A 130 -7.90 -19.62 1.68
N GLY A 131 -8.51 -18.94 0.72
CA GLY A 131 -9.93 -18.57 0.76
C GLY A 131 -10.85 -19.79 0.76
N THR A 132 -10.59 -20.79 -0.09
CA THR A 132 -11.36 -22.05 -0.10
C THR A 132 -11.13 -22.84 1.18
N PHE A 133 -9.89 -22.94 1.65
CA PHE A 133 -9.56 -23.60 2.92
C PHE A 133 -10.27 -22.93 4.10
N TYR A 134 -10.26 -21.60 4.16
CA TYR A 134 -10.88 -20.81 5.23
C TYR A 134 -12.41 -20.94 5.24
N ILE A 135 -13.04 -21.18 4.10
CA ILE A 135 -14.49 -21.47 4.01
C ILE A 135 -14.80 -22.92 4.41
N GLN A 136 -13.96 -23.88 4.04
CA GLN A 136 -14.20 -25.31 4.27
C GLN A 136 -13.85 -25.77 5.69
N PHE A 137 -12.80 -25.22 6.28
CA PHE A 137 -12.28 -25.59 7.60
C PHE A 137 -12.64 -24.57 8.69
N ALA A 138 -13.64 -23.72 8.44
CA ALA A 138 -14.11 -22.74 9.41
C ALA A 138 -14.64 -23.45 10.67
N ALA A 139 -14.17 -23.03 11.85
CA ALA A 139 -14.74 -23.47 13.11
C ALA A 139 -16.24 -23.09 13.17
N GLU A 140 -17.10 -23.98 13.68
CA GLU A 140 -18.56 -23.80 13.65
C GLU A 140 -19.02 -22.45 14.23
N GLN A 141 -18.33 -21.95 15.26
CA GLN A 141 -18.61 -20.67 15.91
C GLN A 141 -18.42 -19.46 14.97
N VAL A 142 -17.48 -19.55 14.03
CA VAL A 142 -17.19 -18.51 13.03
C VAL A 142 -18.07 -18.69 11.80
N ALA A 143 -18.36 -19.94 11.42
CA ALA A 143 -19.21 -20.26 10.28
C ALA A 143 -20.67 -19.79 10.45
N GLN A 144 -21.16 -19.67 11.71
CA GLN A 144 -22.49 -19.15 12.01
C GLN A 144 -22.58 -17.61 12.00
N THR A 145 -21.47 -16.90 11.78
CA THR A 145 -21.52 -15.44 11.67
C THR A 145 -22.23 -15.00 10.38
N SER A 146 -23.10 -14.00 10.50
CA SER A 146 -23.86 -13.46 9.36
C SER A 146 -22.90 -12.95 8.28
N PHE A 147 -23.18 -13.28 7.01
CA PHE A 147 -22.37 -12.91 5.84
C PHE A 147 -20.90 -13.39 5.84
N TYR A 148 -20.57 -14.48 6.55
CA TYR A 148 -19.19 -15.01 6.61
C TYR A 148 -18.57 -15.24 5.23
N ARG A 149 -19.21 -16.05 4.36
CA ARG A 149 -18.67 -16.40 3.03
C ARG A 149 -18.46 -15.18 2.14
N CYS A 150 -19.41 -14.25 2.15
CA CYS A 150 -19.28 -12.98 1.42
C CYS A 150 -18.10 -12.16 1.95
N SER A 151 -17.91 -12.10 3.27
CA SER A 151 -16.82 -11.35 3.89
C SER A 151 -15.45 -11.92 3.51
N VAL A 152 -15.30 -13.25 3.50
CA VAL A 152 -14.08 -13.91 3.04
C VAL A 152 -13.82 -13.63 1.56
N ALA A 153 -14.84 -13.73 0.71
CA ALA A 153 -14.71 -13.43 -0.73
C ALA A 153 -14.30 -11.96 -0.98
N ILE A 154 -14.88 -11.01 -0.24
CA ILE A 154 -14.52 -9.59 -0.30
C ILE A 154 -13.06 -9.38 0.12
N VAL A 155 -12.59 -10.07 1.16
CA VAL A 155 -11.20 -9.95 1.61
C VAL A 155 -10.22 -10.58 0.63
N CYS A 156 -10.58 -11.69 -0.01
CA CYS A 156 -9.79 -12.26 -1.13
C CYS A 156 -9.69 -11.28 -2.31
N LEU A 157 -10.79 -10.59 -2.63
CA LEU A 157 -10.77 -9.54 -3.65
C LEU A 157 -9.90 -8.35 -3.21
N ALA A 158 -10.04 -7.92 -1.95
CA ALA A 158 -9.27 -6.80 -1.39
C ALA A 158 -7.77 -7.10 -1.39
N SER A 159 -7.35 -8.30 -1.01
CA SER A 159 -5.94 -8.71 -1.04
C SER A 159 -5.38 -8.72 -2.46
N THR A 160 -6.17 -9.19 -3.44
CA THR A 160 -5.79 -9.15 -4.85
C THR A 160 -5.62 -7.72 -5.36
N LEU A 161 -6.53 -6.81 -5.04
CA LEU A 161 -6.43 -5.39 -5.40
C LEU A 161 -5.23 -4.71 -4.73
N GLU A 162 -4.91 -5.08 -3.50
CA GLU A 162 -3.73 -4.56 -2.82
C GLU A 162 -2.44 -5.04 -3.49
N LEU A 163 -2.40 -6.29 -3.97
CA LEU A 163 -1.28 -6.80 -4.76
C LEU A 163 -1.18 -6.14 -6.14
N CYS A 164 -2.30 -5.79 -6.78
CA CYS A 164 -2.28 -5.00 -8.01
C CYS A 164 -1.62 -3.62 -7.82
N THR A 165 -1.59 -3.12 -6.58
CA THR A 165 -0.95 -1.85 -6.23
C THR A 165 0.57 -1.99 -6.07
N GLU A 166 1.10 -3.19 -5.88
CA GLU A 166 2.52 -3.48 -5.67
C GLU A 166 3.47 -2.88 -6.73
N PRO A 167 3.23 -2.98 -8.06
CA PRO A 167 4.09 -2.34 -9.07
C PRO A 167 4.23 -0.83 -8.86
N PHE A 168 3.13 -0.16 -8.51
CA PHE A 168 3.13 1.28 -8.27
C PHE A 168 3.84 1.62 -6.95
N PHE A 169 3.59 0.82 -5.92
CA PHE A 169 4.21 0.97 -4.61
C PHE A 169 5.74 0.80 -4.65
N ALA A 170 6.21 -0.19 -5.40
CA ALA A 170 7.62 -0.47 -5.61
C ALA A 170 8.37 0.73 -6.23
N VAL A 171 7.74 1.37 -7.22
CA VAL A 171 8.29 2.58 -7.88
C VAL A 171 8.37 3.74 -6.89
N VAL A 172 7.30 4.00 -6.14
CA VAL A 172 7.27 5.08 -5.12
C VAL A 172 8.34 4.88 -4.06
N HIS A 173 8.57 3.64 -3.65
CA HIS A 173 9.62 3.28 -2.69
C HIS A 173 11.01 3.54 -3.23
N ARG A 174 11.28 3.16 -4.48
CA ARG A 174 12.59 3.36 -5.10
C ARG A 174 12.99 4.83 -5.15
N TYR A 175 12.03 5.71 -5.46
CA TYR A 175 12.28 7.14 -5.57
C TYR A 175 12.09 7.91 -4.26
N MET A 176 11.94 7.20 -3.12
CA MET A 176 11.86 7.78 -1.78
C MET A 176 10.80 8.90 -1.68
N LEU A 177 9.67 8.74 -2.36
CA LEU A 177 8.55 9.69 -2.34
C LEU A 177 7.73 9.55 -1.05
N TYR A 178 8.38 9.76 0.10
CA TYR A 178 7.79 9.55 1.42
C TYR A 178 6.53 10.39 1.66
N LYS A 179 6.47 11.60 1.08
CA LYS A 179 5.29 12.48 1.17
C LYS A 179 4.07 11.84 0.51
N THR A 180 4.23 11.39 -0.74
CA THR A 180 3.16 10.74 -1.51
C THR A 180 2.68 9.46 -0.82
N ARG A 181 3.63 8.64 -0.36
CA ARG A 181 3.34 7.42 0.41
C ARG A 181 2.51 7.74 1.65
N ALA A 182 3.00 8.65 2.50
CA ALA A 182 2.32 9.02 3.74
C ALA A 182 0.92 9.57 3.49
N THR A 183 0.72 10.39 2.46
CA THR A 183 -0.61 10.94 2.13
C THR A 183 -1.58 9.86 1.66
N VAL A 184 -1.15 8.94 0.79
CA VAL A 184 -2.02 7.90 0.23
C VAL A 184 -2.34 6.84 1.28
N GLU A 185 -1.36 6.39 2.05
CA GLU A 185 -1.57 5.40 3.13
C GLU A 185 -2.47 5.97 4.24
N MET A 186 -2.26 7.23 4.63
CA MET A 186 -3.12 7.89 5.62
C MET A 186 -4.55 8.05 5.11
N ALA A 187 -4.74 8.47 3.85
CA ALA A 187 -6.06 8.56 3.24
C ALA A 187 -6.76 7.20 3.18
N ALA A 188 -6.05 6.14 2.78
CA ALA A 188 -6.59 4.79 2.75
C ALA A 188 -6.99 4.29 4.14
N ALA A 189 -6.13 4.47 5.14
CA ALA A 189 -6.40 4.10 6.53
C ALA A 189 -7.63 4.87 7.08
N PHE A 190 -7.72 6.17 6.80
CA PHE A 190 -8.86 6.98 7.21
C PHE A 190 -10.18 6.51 6.57
N VAL A 191 -10.17 6.23 5.26
CA VAL A 191 -11.34 5.68 4.56
C VAL A 191 -11.74 4.33 5.13
N ARG A 192 -10.79 3.41 5.39
CA ARG A 192 -11.06 2.12 6.05
C ARG A 192 -11.79 2.32 7.37
N SER A 193 -11.26 3.19 8.24
CA SER A 193 -11.85 3.47 9.55
C SER A 193 -13.25 4.09 9.42
N LEU A 194 -13.45 5.02 8.48
CA LEU A 194 -14.75 5.66 8.24
C LEU A 194 -15.78 4.65 7.72
N THR A 195 -15.40 3.81 6.76
CA THR A 195 -16.27 2.75 6.22
C THR A 195 -16.68 1.78 7.32
N THR A 196 -15.73 1.25 8.10
CA THR A 196 -16.05 0.29 9.17
C THR A 196 -16.93 0.93 10.25
N CYS A 197 -16.60 2.12 10.73
CA CYS A 197 -17.41 2.82 11.74
C CYS A 197 -18.80 3.19 11.22
N GLY A 198 -18.89 3.71 9.98
CA GLY A 198 -20.14 4.11 9.35
C GLY A 198 -21.08 2.93 9.13
N LEU A 199 -20.58 1.79 8.66
CA LEU A 199 -21.38 0.59 8.49
C LEU A 199 -21.84 0.00 9.83
N LEU A 200 -21.01 0.02 10.88
CA LEU A 200 -21.40 -0.43 12.21
C LEU A 200 -22.47 0.47 12.85
N LEU A 201 -22.36 1.78 12.64
CA LEU A 201 -23.38 2.75 13.08
C LEU A 201 -24.70 2.52 12.36
N TRP A 202 -24.64 2.38 11.03
CA TRP A 202 -25.82 2.09 10.22
C TRP A 202 -26.49 0.77 10.63
N ALA A 203 -25.69 -0.28 10.85
CA ALA A 203 -26.17 -1.57 11.35
C ALA A 203 -26.86 -1.44 12.71
N SER A 204 -26.27 -0.67 13.63
CA SER A 204 -26.81 -0.42 14.97
C SER A 204 -28.13 0.34 14.94
N TRP A 205 -28.29 1.30 14.03
CA TRP A 205 -29.53 2.06 13.89
C TRP A 205 -30.64 1.23 13.26
N ASN A 206 -30.29 0.39 12.29
CA ASN A 206 -31.23 -0.43 11.55
C ASN A 206 -31.50 -1.80 12.22
N GLY A 207 -30.97 -2.03 13.42
CA GLY A 207 -31.13 -3.28 14.18
C GLY A 207 -30.62 -4.54 13.47
N SER A 208 -29.76 -4.39 12.47
CA SER A 208 -29.31 -5.50 11.61
C SER A 208 -27.99 -6.09 12.14
N ASN A 209 -27.92 -7.42 12.25
CA ASN A 209 -26.68 -8.09 12.64
C ASN A 209 -25.77 -8.30 11.42
N VAL A 210 -24.93 -7.30 11.15
CA VAL A 210 -24.06 -7.24 9.97
C VAL A 210 -22.74 -8.03 10.17
N GLY A 211 -22.54 -8.63 11.34
CA GLY A 211 -21.43 -9.55 11.62
C GLY A 211 -20.05 -8.94 11.32
N ILE A 212 -19.25 -9.66 10.54
CA ILE A 212 -17.87 -9.27 10.16
C ILE A 212 -17.77 -8.49 8.83
N LEU A 213 -18.89 -8.29 8.14
CA LEU A 213 -18.94 -7.62 6.82
C LEU A 213 -18.38 -6.18 6.81
N PRO A 214 -18.59 -5.33 7.85
CA PRO A 214 -18.06 -3.96 7.85
C PRO A 214 -16.53 -3.89 7.84
N PHE A 215 -15.88 -4.92 8.39
CA PHE A 215 -14.43 -5.06 8.39
C PHE A 215 -13.93 -5.44 7.00
N ALA A 216 -14.56 -6.44 6.38
CA ALA A 216 -14.24 -6.88 5.01
C ALA A 216 -14.38 -5.73 3.99
N LEU A 217 -15.49 -4.98 4.05
CA LEU A 217 -15.69 -3.80 3.21
C LEU A 217 -14.66 -2.71 3.50
N GLY A 218 -14.30 -2.49 4.76
CA GLY A 218 -13.21 -1.57 5.12
C GLY A 218 -11.90 -1.92 4.41
N HIS A 219 -11.53 -3.20 4.35
CA HIS A 219 -10.35 -3.67 3.61
C HIS A 219 -10.48 -3.48 2.09
N LEU A 220 -11.67 -3.68 1.52
CA LEU A 220 -11.90 -3.44 0.10
C LEU A 220 -11.71 -1.97 -0.28
N PHE A 221 -12.34 -1.06 0.47
CA PHE A 221 -12.20 0.38 0.22
C PHE A 221 -10.77 0.87 0.48
N TYR A 222 -10.09 0.31 1.49
CA TYR A 222 -8.66 0.54 1.70
C TYR A 222 -7.83 0.23 0.45
N ALA A 223 -7.99 -0.99 -0.09
CA ALA A 223 -7.25 -1.42 -1.27
C ALA A 223 -7.57 -0.57 -2.51
N LEU A 224 -8.83 -0.17 -2.70
CA LEU A 224 -9.24 0.73 -3.78
C LEU A 224 -8.60 2.11 -3.67
N VAL A 225 -8.57 2.70 -2.47
CA VAL A 225 -7.93 4.00 -2.25
C VAL A 225 -6.42 3.91 -2.49
N LEU A 226 -5.75 2.84 -2.06
CA LEU A 226 -4.34 2.63 -2.39
C LEU A 226 -4.12 2.56 -3.90
N LEU A 227 -4.90 1.75 -4.61
CA LEU A 227 -4.77 1.55 -6.05
C LEU A 227 -5.00 2.86 -6.82
N CYS A 228 -6.08 3.58 -6.51
CA CYS A 228 -6.40 4.87 -7.12
C CYS A 228 -5.39 5.96 -6.74
N GLY A 229 -5.00 6.02 -5.46
CA GLY A 229 -4.09 7.04 -4.95
C GLY A 229 -2.70 6.92 -5.55
N TYR A 230 -2.15 5.71 -5.60
CA TYR A 230 -0.87 5.49 -6.25
C TYR A 230 -0.95 5.67 -7.76
N SER A 231 -1.93 5.06 -8.45
CA SER A 231 -2.05 5.24 -9.91
C SER A 231 -2.19 6.72 -10.31
N ALA A 232 -2.96 7.52 -9.59
CA ALA A 232 -3.11 8.97 -9.84
C ALA A 232 -1.81 9.75 -9.53
N ALA A 233 -1.12 9.42 -8.44
CA ALA A 233 0.14 10.08 -8.10
C ALA A 233 1.24 9.80 -9.13
N LEU A 234 1.30 8.57 -9.64
CA LEU A 234 2.25 8.20 -10.68
C LEU A 234 1.85 8.73 -12.05
N SER A 235 0.57 8.77 -12.42
CA SER A 235 0.13 9.33 -13.71
C SER A 235 0.44 10.83 -13.81
N ASN A 236 0.21 11.58 -12.74
CA ASN A 236 0.56 13.01 -12.68
C ASN A 236 2.07 13.25 -12.75
N SER A 237 2.86 12.25 -12.34
CA SER A 237 4.32 12.31 -12.39
C SER A 237 4.90 11.70 -13.67
N ALA A 238 4.13 10.92 -14.44
CA ALA A 238 4.57 10.04 -15.52
C ALA A 238 5.31 10.77 -16.65
N SER A 239 4.99 12.04 -16.91
CA SER A 239 5.70 12.86 -17.90
C SER A 239 7.19 13.06 -17.62
N ARG A 240 7.68 12.72 -16.42
CA ARG A 240 9.09 12.93 -16.01
C ARG A 240 9.95 11.67 -15.99
N TRP A 241 9.38 10.49 -16.24
CA TRP A 241 10.10 9.22 -16.01
C TRP A 241 10.28 8.40 -17.29
N HIS A 242 11.51 7.93 -17.55
CA HIS A 242 11.89 7.14 -18.73
C HIS A 242 11.73 5.61 -18.55
N PHE A 243 10.72 5.13 -17.83
CA PHE A 243 10.49 3.69 -17.64
C PHE A 243 9.03 3.29 -17.86
N SER A 244 8.81 2.04 -18.27
CA SER A 244 7.48 1.48 -18.53
C SER A 244 6.90 0.85 -17.27
N PHE A 245 5.62 1.11 -17.01
CA PHE A 245 4.87 0.45 -15.93
C PHE A 245 4.50 -1.00 -16.25
N LEU A 246 4.57 -1.38 -17.53
CA LEU A 246 4.28 -2.72 -18.02
C LEU A 246 5.51 -3.62 -17.92
N PRO A 247 5.32 -4.95 -17.81
CA PRO A 247 6.42 -5.88 -17.83
C PRO A 247 7.14 -5.79 -19.18
N SER A 248 8.41 -5.40 -19.13
CA SER A 248 9.27 -5.31 -20.29
C SER A 248 10.43 -6.29 -20.16
N ARG A 249 10.85 -6.84 -21.29
CA ARG A 249 11.96 -7.78 -21.36
C ARG A 249 13.23 -7.02 -21.03
N ILE A 250 13.88 -7.37 -19.92
CA ILE A 250 15.20 -6.85 -19.58
C ILE A 250 16.15 -7.40 -20.65
N ARG A 251 16.61 -6.55 -21.57
CA ARG A 251 17.62 -6.93 -22.56
C ARG A 251 18.93 -7.15 -21.81
N SER A 252 19.21 -8.40 -21.45
CA SER A 252 20.52 -8.81 -20.96
C SER A 252 21.53 -8.52 -22.07
N ARG A 253 22.50 -7.64 -21.80
CA ARG A 253 23.58 -7.26 -22.73
C ARG A 253 24.64 -8.38 -22.78
N TYR A 254 24.22 -9.61 -23.12
CA TYR A 254 25.10 -10.79 -23.17
C TYR A 254 25.20 -11.46 -24.55
N VAL A 255 24.63 -10.89 -25.62
CA VAL A 255 24.57 -11.54 -26.94
C VAL A 255 25.24 -10.71 -28.04
N GLU A 256 26.42 -10.14 -27.80
CA GLU A 256 27.19 -9.54 -28.90
C GLU A 256 28.71 -9.76 -28.84
N VAL A 257 29.19 -10.71 -28.02
CA VAL A 257 30.64 -11.01 -27.93
C VAL A 257 31.00 -12.42 -28.43
N ILE A 258 30.03 -13.27 -28.81
CA ILE A 258 30.31 -14.63 -29.34
C ILE A 258 30.13 -14.71 -30.86
N THR A 259 30.48 -13.65 -31.59
CA THR A 259 30.56 -13.71 -33.06
C THR A 259 31.73 -12.90 -33.59
N ILE A 260 32.90 -13.07 -32.99
CA ILE A 260 34.18 -12.84 -33.68
C ILE A 260 35.11 -13.97 -33.25
N LYS A 261 35.06 -15.08 -34.00
CA LYS A 261 36.24 -15.89 -34.24
C LYS A 261 36.10 -16.58 -35.59
#